data_AF-A0A5C5RAC8-F1
#
_entry.id   AF-A0A5C5RAC8-F1
#
_cell.length_a   1.000
_cell.length_b   1.000
_cell.length_c   1.000
_cell.angle_alpha   90.00
_cell.angle_beta   90.00
_cell.angle_gamma   90.00
#
_symmetry.space_group_name_H-M   'P 1'
#
loop_
_entity.id
_entity.type
_entity.pdbx_description
1 polymer ?
#
loop_
_entity_poly.entity_id
_entity_poly.type
_entity_poly.pdbx_seq_one_letter_code
_entity_poly.pdbx_strand_id
1 'polypeptide(L)'
;SKNALDLLATNLAEIVGGSADLTPSNNTFFKGSRDLDITTGEGNYIRFGVREFGMAAIMNGLALYGGFIPYGATFLVFSDYARNAIRMSALMEQRVVYIMTHDSIGLGEDGPTHQPVEHVESLRLIPNLYVWRPCDAVETLVAWADGLKA
;
A
#
# COMPACT_ATOMS: atom_id res chain seq x y z
N SER A 1 -7.52 6.87 3.25
CA SER A 1 -6.07 6.87 2.94
C SER A 1 -5.53 8.26 2.64
N LYS A 2 -5.94 8.93 1.55
CA LYS A 2 -5.44 10.25 1.13
C LYS A 2 -5.27 11.30 2.23
N ASN A 3 -6.27 11.51 3.09
CA ASN A 3 -6.18 12.52 4.15
C ASN A 3 -5.04 12.26 5.14
N ALA A 4 -4.76 10.98 5.45
CA ALA A 4 -3.64 10.60 6.31
C ALA A 4 -2.30 10.79 5.59
N LEU A 5 -2.23 10.44 4.30
CA LEU A 5 -1.06 10.71 3.45
C LEU A 5 -0.78 12.21 3.33
N ASP A 6 -1.79 13.03 3.04
CA ASP A 6 -1.67 14.50 2.97
C ASP A 6 -1.10 15.11 4.26
N LEU A 7 -1.39 14.51 5.42
CA LEU A 7 -0.94 14.99 6.71
C LEU A 7 0.46 14.47 7.08
N LEU A 8 0.69 13.17 6.92
CA LEU A 8 1.90 12.50 7.40
C LEU A 8 3.00 12.44 6.33
N ALA A 9 2.64 12.10 5.09
CA ALA A 9 3.62 11.84 4.02
C ALA A 9 4.25 13.11 3.45
N THR A 10 3.55 14.25 3.45
CA THR A 10 4.09 15.52 2.91
C THR A 10 5.38 15.98 3.59
N ASN A 11 5.62 15.55 4.84
CA ASN A 11 6.81 15.92 5.59
C ASN A 11 7.87 14.80 5.68
N LEU A 12 7.65 13.65 5.02
CA LEU A 12 8.62 12.55 4.97
C LEU A 12 9.26 12.48 3.58
N ALA A 13 10.53 12.86 3.47
CA ALA A 13 11.27 12.78 2.20
C ALA A 13 11.53 11.33 1.77
N GLU A 14 11.56 10.40 2.73
CA GLU A 14 11.80 8.98 2.54
C GLU A 14 10.59 8.25 1.94
N ILE A 15 9.40 8.86 1.96
CA ILE A 15 8.20 8.18 1.48
C ILE A 15 8.18 8.11 -0.05
N VAL A 16 8.00 6.91 -0.58
CA VAL A 16 7.91 6.64 -2.02
C VAL A 16 6.84 5.59 -2.24
N GLY A 17 6.03 5.70 -3.28
CA GLY A 17 4.99 4.69 -3.48
C GLY A 17 4.00 5.02 -4.56
N GLY A 18 2.89 4.30 -4.59
CA GLY A 18 1.85 4.55 -5.58
C GLY A 18 0.79 3.47 -5.58
N SER A 19 0.26 3.16 -6.76
CA SER A 19 -0.83 2.20 -6.93
C SER A 19 -0.68 1.39 -8.21
N ALA A 20 -1.17 0.15 -8.18
CA ALA A 20 -1.26 -0.75 -9.32
C ALA A 20 -2.38 -0.33 -10.29
N ASP A 21 -2.19 0.82 -10.95
CA ASP A 21 -3.15 1.47 -11.88
C ASP A 21 -4.51 1.89 -11.28
N LEU A 22 -4.66 1.76 -9.95
CA LEU A 22 -5.89 2.07 -9.22
C LEU A 22 -5.77 3.37 -8.43
N THR A 23 -4.90 4.30 -8.85
CA THR A 23 -4.60 5.55 -8.14
C THR A 23 -5.85 6.35 -7.72
N PRO A 24 -6.81 6.67 -8.62
CA PRO A 24 -8.00 7.43 -8.23
C PRO A 24 -8.91 6.62 -7.30
N SER A 25 -8.97 5.30 -7.46
CA SER A 25 -9.82 4.42 -6.66
C SER A 25 -9.25 4.17 -5.26
N ASN A 26 -7.94 3.99 -5.14
CA ASN A 26 -7.26 3.80 -3.86
C ASN A 26 -6.99 5.11 -3.11
N ASN A 27 -7.09 6.26 -3.80
CA ASN A 27 -6.84 7.59 -3.26
C ASN A 27 -5.43 7.71 -2.64
N THR A 28 -4.41 7.35 -3.43
CA THR A 28 -2.99 7.33 -3.01
C THR A 28 -2.17 8.53 -3.47
N PHE A 29 -2.62 9.26 -4.49
CA PHE A 29 -1.93 10.49 -4.95
C PHE A 29 -2.26 11.65 -4.00
N PHE A 30 -1.29 12.03 -3.17
CA PHE A 30 -1.41 13.05 -2.11
C PHE A 30 -0.72 14.37 -2.53
N LYS A 31 -0.89 15.44 -1.76
CA LYS A 31 -0.40 16.79 -2.12
C LYS A 31 1.10 16.90 -2.40
N GLY A 32 1.92 16.03 -1.79
CA GLY A 32 3.36 15.96 -2.01
C GLY A 32 3.79 14.92 -3.05
N SER A 33 2.84 14.30 -3.76
CA SER A 33 3.15 13.33 -4.82
C SER A 33 3.64 14.02 -6.08
N ARG A 34 4.76 13.54 -6.61
CA ARG A 34 5.30 13.87 -7.94
C ARG A 34 5.56 12.57 -8.67
N ASP A 35 4.97 12.41 -9.84
CA ASP A 35 5.21 11.24 -10.69
C ASP A 35 6.71 11.05 -10.92
N LEU A 36 7.16 9.80 -10.77
CA LEU A 36 8.55 9.41 -11.00
C LEU A 36 8.88 9.63 -12.48
N ASP A 37 9.81 10.54 -12.73
CA ASP A 37 10.38 10.77 -14.04
C ASP A 37 11.55 9.81 -14.25
N ILE A 38 11.38 8.88 -15.20
CA ILE A 38 12.39 7.86 -15.51
C ILE A 38 13.68 8.43 -16.15
N THR A 39 13.64 9.66 -16.65
CA THR A 39 14.81 10.29 -17.29
C THR A 39 15.71 10.96 -16.26
N THR A 40 15.11 11.59 -15.24
CA THR A 40 15.84 12.31 -14.19
C THR A 40 15.99 11.49 -12.90
N GLY A 41 15.15 10.48 -12.70
CA GLY A 41 15.05 9.74 -11.45
C GLY A 41 14.34 10.51 -10.34
N GLU A 42 13.80 11.70 -10.63
CA GLU A 42 13.11 12.54 -9.66
C GLU A 42 11.64 12.14 -9.50
N GLY A 43 11.11 12.30 -8.29
CA GLY A 43 9.71 12.01 -7.96
C GLY A 43 9.60 10.90 -6.91
N ASN A 44 8.42 10.82 -6.29
CA ASN A 44 8.13 9.87 -5.22
C ASN A 44 6.87 9.04 -5.50
N TYR A 45 6.23 9.25 -6.66
CA TYR A 45 5.01 8.55 -7.04
C TYR A 45 5.24 7.60 -8.21
N ILE A 46 5.13 6.30 -7.96
CA ILE A 46 5.37 5.24 -8.95
C ILE A 46 4.02 4.75 -9.53
N ARG A 47 3.90 4.80 -10.86
CA ARG A 47 2.79 4.22 -11.61
C ARG A 47 3.12 2.76 -11.94
N PHE A 48 2.77 1.83 -11.05
CA PHE A 48 3.15 0.42 -11.22
C PHE A 48 2.45 -0.28 -12.41
N GLY A 49 1.32 0.26 -12.88
CA GLY A 49 0.41 -0.43 -13.79
C GLY A 49 -0.32 -1.60 -13.10
N VAL A 50 -1.09 -2.39 -13.84
CA VAL A 50 -1.82 -3.57 -13.31
C VAL A 50 -0.83 -4.72 -13.02
N ARG A 51 -0.04 -4.57 -11.95
CA ARG A 51 1.12 -5.42 -11.61
C ARG A 51 1.32 -5.54 -10.10
N GLU A 52 0.33 -6.04 -9.38
CA GLU A 52 0.32 -6.14 -7.92
C GLU A 52 1.54 -6.89 -7.36
N PHE A 53 1.89 -8.03 -7.96
CA PHE A 53 3.07 -8.79 -7.54
C PHE A 53 4.36 -8.01 -7.79
N GLY A 54 4.51 -7.44 -8.99
CA GLY A 54 5.68 -6.64 -9.35
C GLY A 54 5.84 -5.43 -8.43
N MET A 55 4.74 -4.73 -8.15
CA MET A 55 4.67 -3.61 -7.20
C MET A 55 5.20 -4.03 -5.82
N ALA A 56 4.65 -5.09 -5.24
CA ALA A 56 5.05 -5.54 -3.91
C ALA A 56 6.52 -6.02 -3.86
N ALA A 57 7.02 -6.67 -4.92
CA ALA A 57 8.42 -7.06 -5.02
C ALA A 57 9.37 -5.86 -5.15
N ILE A 58 9.00 -4.86 -5.96
CA ILE A 58 9.76 -3.60 -6.08
C ILE A 58 9.81 -2.88 -4.73
N MET A 59 8.68 -2.80 -4.02
CA MET A 59 8.61 -2.20 -2.68
C MET A 59 9.54 -2.90 -1.69
N ASN A 60 9.62 -4.23 -1.73
CA ASN A 60 10.59 -4.97 -0.90
C ASN A 60 12.04 -4.60 -1.24
N GLY A 61 12.36 -4.44 -2.52
CA GLY A 61 13.68 -3.99 -2.96
C GLY A 61 14.02 -2.58 -2.48
N LEU A 62 13.05 -1.65 -2.53
CA LEU A 62 13.22 -0.29 -2.01
C LEU A 62 13.46 -0.27 -0.50
N ALA A 63 12.71 -1.05 0.26
CA ALA A 63 12.92 -1.18 1.70
C ALA A 63 14.30 -1.75 2.04
N LEU A 64 14.73 -2.80 1.33
CA LEU A 64 16.04 -3.45 1.52
C LEU A 64 17.20 -2.53 1.16
N TYR A 65 17.05 -1.69 0.14
CA TYR A 65 18.08 -0.71 -0.22
C TYR A 65 18.31 0.30 0.91
N GLY A 66 17.26 0.64 1.66
CA GLY A 66 17.30 1.58 2.77
C GLY A 66 17.07 3.04 2.33
N GLY A 67 16.79 3.91 3.31
CA GLY A 67 16.50 5.33 3.06
C GLY A 67 15.10 5.62 2.49
N PHE A 68 14.30 4.59 2.22
CA PHE A 68 12.94 4.71 1.71
C PHE A 68 11.90 4.07 2.63
N ILE A 69 10.69 4.61 2.63
CA ILE A 69 9.49 4.00 3.22
C ILE A 69 8.51 3.74 2.07
N PRO A 70 8.55 2.54 1.47
CA PRO A 70 7.70 2.20 0.34
C PRO A 70 6.24 1.99 0.76
N TYR A 71 5.32 2.55 -0.01
CA TYR A 71 3.90 2.20 0.05
C TYR A 71 3.34 1.80 -1.32
N GLY A 72 2.34 0.92 -1.33
CA GLY A 72 1.68 0.49 -2.57
C GLY A 72 0.23 0.13 -2.33
N ALA A 73 -0.59 0.31 -3.36
CA ALA A 73 -2.03 0.14 -3.26
C ALA A 73 -2.65 -0.66 -4.39
N THR A 74 -3.65 -1.44 -4.02
CA THR A 74 -4.59 -2.12 -4.92
C THR A 74 -5.89 -2.39 -4.15
N PHE A 75 -6.86 -3.09 -4.74
CA PHE A 75 -8.03 -3.58 -4.01
C PHE A 75 -7.66 -4.78 -3.14
N LEU A 76 -8.29 -4.91 -1.98
CA LEU A 76 -7.99 -5.99 -1.04
C LEU A 76 -8.16 -7.38 -1.67
N VAL A 77 -9.13 -7.53 -2.57
CA VAL A 77 -9.38 -8.78 -3.30
C VAL A 77 -8.18 -9.18 -4.18
N PHE A 78 -7.41 -8.21 -4.68
CA PHE A 78 -6.22 -8.46 -5.49
C PHE A 78 -4.94 -8.62 -4.64
N SER A 79 -5.05 -8.61 -3.31
CA SER A 79 -3.91 -8.96 -2.44
C SER A 79 -3.40 -10.38 -2.72
N ASP A 80 -4.25 -11.28 -3.22
CA ASP A 80 -3.87 -12.62 -3.65
C ASP A 80 -2.83 -12.62 -4.78
N TYR A 81 -2.89 -11.65 -5.69
CA TYR A 81 -1.87 -11.48 -6.74
C TYR A 81 -0.49 -11.09 -6.16
N ALA A 82 -0.46 -10.39 -5.02
CA ALA A 82 0.78 -9.93 -4.38
C ALA A 82 1.21 -10.76 -3.16
N ARG A 83 0.42 -11.76 -2.76
CA ARG A 83 0.52 -12.43 -1.46
C ARG A 83 1.90 -12.98 -1.15
N ASN A 84 2.57 -13.57 -2.13
CA ASN A 84 3.92 -14.11 -1.96
C ASN A 84 4.96 -13.01 -1.70
N ALA A 85 4.86 -11.86 -2.38
CA ALA A 85 5.75 -10.72 -2.11
C ALA A 85 5.46 -10.10 -0.74
N ILE A 86 4.20 -9.97 -0.33
CA ILE A 86 3.82 -9.48 1.02
C ILE A 86 4.41 -10.40 2.09
N ARG A 87 4.33 -11.73 1.90
CA ARG A 87 4.95 -12.71 2.79
C ARG A 87 6.47 -12.52 2.86
N MET A 88 7.12 -12.20 1.75
CA MET A 88 8.55 -11.91 1.74
C MET A 88 8.90 -10.64 2.53
N SER A 89 8.08 -9.60 2.47
CA SER A 89 8.27 -8.38 3.29
C SER A 89 8.29 -8.72 4.76
N ALA A 90 7.30 -9.51 5.21
CA ALA A 90 7.19 -9.92 6.60
C ALA A 90 8.34 -10.84 7.04
N LEU A 91 8.74 -11.80 6.19
CA LEU A 91 9.86 -12.70 6.46
C LEU A 91 11.20 -11.96 6.58
N MET A 92 11.39 -10.93 5.76
CA MET A 92 12.61 -10.11 5.76
C MET A 92 12.53 -8.95 6.76
N GLU A 93 11.44 -8.84 7.53
CA GLU A 93 11.19 -7.76 8.49
C GLU A 93 11.30 -6.36 7.84
N GLN A 94 10.83 -6.23 6.61
CA GLN A 94 10.90 -4.99 5.85
C GLN A 94 9.71 -4.08 6.15
N ARG A 95 10.00 -2.80 6.37
CA ARG A 95 8.99 -1.77 6.56
C ARG A 95 8.37 -1.38 5.23
N VAL A 96 7.27 -2.04 4.89
CA VAL A 96 6.53 -1.86 3.64
C VAL A 96 5.05 -1.64 3.96
N VAL A 97 4.45 -0.56 3.46
CA VAL A 97 3.06 -0.21 3.75
C VAL A 97 2.14 -0.60 2.58
N TYR A 98 1.22 -1.52 2.83
CA TYR A 98 0.23 -1.96 1.85
C TYR A 98 -1.13 -1.31 2.10
N ILE A 99 -1.63 -0.55 1.12
CA ILE A 99 -2.94 0.11 1.17
C ILE A 99 -3.94 -0.73 0.36
N MET A 100 -4.70 -1.56 1.06
CA MET A 100 -5.70 -2.44 0.45
C MET A 100 -7.11 -1.86 0.63
N THR A 101 -7.66 -1.22 -0.41
CA THR A 101 -8.99 -0.57 -0.36
C THR A 101 -10.11 -1.51 -0.82
N HIS A 102 -11.37 -1.06 -0.80
CA HIS A 102 -12.54 -1.85 -1.20
C HIS A 102 -12.56 -3.20 -0.46
N ASP A 103 -12.62 -3.13 0.85
CA ASP A 103 -12.26 -4.22 1.78
C ASP A 103 -13.38 -5.25 2.00
N SER A 104 -14.54 -5.09 1.37
CA SER A 104 -15.74 -5.86 1.68
C SER A 104 -16.78 -5.83 0.57
N ILE A 105 -17.90 -6.52 0.81
CA ILE A 105 -19.12 -6.46 -0.01
C ILE A 105 -19.70 -5.04 -0.18
N GLY A 106 -19.25 -4.06 0.62
CA GLY A 106 -19.66 -2.66 0.50
C GLY A 106 -19.26 -1.99 -0.81
N LEU A 107 -18.42 -2.63 -1.64
CA LEU A 107 -18.09 -2.17 -2.99
C LEU A 107 -19.31 -2.15 -3.94
N GLY A 108 -20.27 -3.07 -3.78
CA GLY A 108 -21.50 -3.08 -4.59
C GLY A 108 -21.35 -3.77 -5.95
N GLU A 109 -21.63 -3.05 -7.03
CA GLU A 109 -22.00 -3.58 -8.36
C GLU A 109 -20.88 -4.35 -9.09
N ASP A 110 -19.61 -4.15 -8.71
CA ASP A 110 -18.46 -4.88 -9.28
C ASP A 110 -18.50 -6.39 -8.97
N GLY A 111 -19.37 -6.80 -8.03
CA GLY A 111 -19.76 -8.18 -7.84
C GLY A 111 -18.72 -9.06 -7.12
N PRO A 112 -18.97 -10.38 -7.06
CA PRO A 112 -18.25 -11.28 -6.16
C PRO A 112 -16.76 -11.41 -6.48
N THR A 113 -16.33 -11.16 -7.72
CA THR A 113 -14.91 -11.21 -8.09
C THR A 113 -14.11 -10.03 -7.53
N HIS A 114 -14.78 -8.98 -7.05
CA HIS A 114 -14.15 -7.78 -6.50
C HIS A 114 -14.42 -7.59 -5.01
N GLN A 115 -15.21 -8.46 -4.39
CA GLN A 115 -15.64 -8.34 -3.00
C GLN A 115 -14.83 -9.32 -2.13
N PRO A 116 -13.90 -8.83 -1.29
CA PRO A 116 -13.11 -9.69 -0.43
C PRO A 116 -13.97 -10.38 0.63
N VAL A 117 -13.69 -11.67 0.90
CA VAL A 117 -14.34 -12.45 1.97
C VAL A 117 -13.31 -12.97 2.97
N GLU A 118 -12.36 -13.77 2.52
CA GLU A 118 -11.32 -14.44 3.29
C GLU A 118 -10.04 -13.61 3.47
N HIS A 119 -9.90 -12.52 2.72
CA HIS A 119 -8.60 -11.90 2.45
C HIS A 119 -7.97 -11.28 3.70
N VAL A 120 -8.76 -10.66 4.58
CA VAL A 120 -8.28 -10.11 5.87
C VAL A 120 -7.70 -11.22 6.75
N GLU A 121 -8.43 -12.32 6.92
CA GLU A 121 -7.98 -13.46 7.74
C GLU A 121 -6.78 -14.14 7.11
N SER A 122 -6.79 -14.27 5.79
CA SER A 122 -5.68 -14.79 5.01
C SER A 122 -4.40 -13.98 5.26
N LEU A 123 -4.46 -12.64 5.28
CA LEU A 123 -3.29 -11.80 5.60
C LEU A 123 -2.88 -11.91 7.07
N ARG A 124 -3.83 -11.98 8.02
CA ARG A 124 -3.55 -12.14 9.46
C ARG A 124 -2.79 -13.42 9.81
N LEU A 125 -2.88 -14.45 8.97
CA LEU A 125 -2.14 -15.69 9.15
C LEU A 125 -0.64 -15.58 8.79
N ILE A 126 -0.21 -14.49 8.15
CA ILE A 126 1.20 -14.27 7.83
C ILE A 126 1.91 -13.74 9.09
N PRO A 127 2.90 -14.46 9.65
CA PRO A 127 3.67 -13.98 10.80
C PRO A 127 4.39 -12.67 10.47
N ASN A 128 4.54 -11.79 11.46
CA ASN A 128 5.18 -10.48 11.34
C ASN A 128 4.50 -9.54 10.30
N LEU A 129 3.24 -9.78 9.94
CA LEU A 129 2.44 -8.87 9.14
C LEU A 129 1.35 -8.21 10.02
N TYR A 130 1.46 -6.90 10.21
CA TYR A 130 0.47 -6.13 10.95
C TYR A 130 -0.70 -5.76 10.03
N VAL A 131 -1.90 -6.25 10.34
CA VAL A 131 -3.11 -6.02 9.53
C VAL A 131 -4.07 -5.08 10.27
N TRP A 132 -4.09 -3.83 9.82
CA TRP A 132 -5.00 -2.79 10.33
C TRP A 132 -6.26 -2.69 9.44
N ARG A 133 -7.44 -2.74 10.07
CA ARG A 133 -8.73 -2.52 9.42
C ARG A 133 -9.50 -1.42 10.16
N PRO A 134 -9.13 -0.14 9.93
CA PRO A 134 -9.63 0.98 10.72
C PRO A 134 -11.12 1.23 10.49
N CYS A 135 -11.85 1.61 11.54
CA CYS A 135 -13.28 1.89 11.52
C CYS A 135 -13.62 3.35 11.20
N ASP A 136 -12.67 4.27 11.34
CA ASP A 136 -12.86 5.69 11.03
C ASP A 136 -11.57 6.39 10.55
N ALA A 137 -11.66 7.71 10.35
CA ALA A 137 -10.53 8.53 9.91
C ALA A 137 -9.42 8.65 10.97
N VAL A 138 -9.75 8.60 12.26
CA VAL A 138 -8.79 8.72 13.37
C VAL A 138 -7.99 7.42 13.48
N GLU A 139 -8.65 6.27 13.46
CA GLU A 139 -7.99 4.96 13.42
C GLU A 139 -7.15 4.80 12.16
N THR A 140 -7.61 5.31 11.01
CA THR A 140 -6.81 5.34 9.78
C THR A 140 -5.52 6.13 9.97
N LEU A 141 -5.58 7.27 10.67
CA LEU A 141 -4.39 8.08 10.95
C LEU A 141 -3.43 7.35 11.91
N VAL A 142 -3.96 6.68 12.93
CA VAL A 142 -3.15 5.87 13.87
C VAL A 142 -2.47 4.71 13.15
N ALA A 143 -3.19 3.98 12.30
CA ALA A 143 -2.63 2.88 11.51
C ALA A 143 -1.49 3.36 10.59
N TRP A 144 -1.66 4.52 9.95
CA TRP A 144 -0.59 5.14 9.17
C TRP A 144 0.60 5.55 10.03
N ALA A 145 0.35 6.21 11.16
CA ALA A 145 1.41 6.61 12.07
C ALA A 145 2.20 5.39 12.57
N ASP A 146 1.54 4.27 12.83
CA ASP A 146 2.17 3.02 13.23
C ASP A 146 3.05 2.44 12.11
N GLY A 147 2.53 2.34 10.88
CA GLY A 147 3.29 1.85 9.73
C GLY A 147 4.50 2.72 9.33
N LEU A 148 4.54 3.99 9.75
CA LEU A 148 5.64 4.92 9.51
C LEU A 148 6.69 4.97 10.63
N LYS A 149 6.45 4.35 11.80
CA LYS A 149 7.42 4.32 12.90
C LYS A 149 8.70 3.60 12.48
N ALA A 150 9.82 4.02 13.09
CA ALA A 150 11.12 3.38 12.99
C ALA A 150 11.25 2.25 14.01
#